data_AF-A0A0K8RKU8-F1
#
_entry.id   AF-A0A0K8RKU8-F1
#
_cell.length_a   1.000
_cell.length_b   1.000
_cell.length_c   1.000
_cell.angle_alpha   90.00
_cell.angle_beta   90.00
_cell.angle_gamma   90.00
#
_symmetry.space_group_name_H-M   'P 1'
#
loop_
_entity.id
_entity.type
_entity.pdbx_description
1 polymer ?
#
loop_
_entity_poly.entity_id
_entity_poly.type
_entity_poly.pdbx_seq_one_letter_code
_entity_poly.pdbx_strand_id
1 'polypeptide(L)'
;MKAASYAFGVCSRRRVALGSDDGKTFSGVPAAVQQIANLLGIKWDDKRDKPGCTHKDGHVMSRNGEPTQYPTFSECSKKSWDERTLMSLGQQPCYKLNLSSTESPSESMTPYKFFNCSEPCKNIAQRSENDACNVPPGDTGHCETGDICKISCCPEYGEHFNETKRGAPDGMPCGKAQVCLQQVCVKLPEQRSEVSTVPTDRKRYVE
;
A
#
# COMPACT_ATOMS: atom_id res chain seq x y z
N MET A 1 -3.43 -1.42 -16.33
CA MET A 1 -4.38 -2.45 -15.84
C MET A 1 -5.79 -1.87 -15.82
N LYS A 2 -6.86 -2.68 -15.79
CA LYS A 2 -8.25 -2.17 -15.85
C LYS A 2 -8.93 -2.34 -14.49
N ALA A 3 -9.38 -1.23 -13.90
CA ALA A 3 -10.07 -1.24 -12.62
C ALA A 3 -11.15 -0.15 -12.57
N ALA A 4 -12.22 -0.39 -11.81
CA ALA A 4 -13.31 0.55 -11.63
C ALA A 4 -14.09 0.29 -10.34
N SER A 5 -14.59 1.36 -9.72
CA SER A 5 -15.54 1.28 -8.61
C SER A 5 -16.44 2.50 -8.57
N TYR A 6 -17.55 2.37 -7.84
CA TYR A 6 -18.41 3.51 -7.57
C TYR A 6 -17.79 4.39 -6.49
N ALA A 7 -17.53 5.66 -6.79
CA ALA A 7 -17.09 6.62 -5.79
C ALA A 7 -18.14 6.71 -4.65
N PHE A 8 -17.69 6.76 -3.40
CA PHE A 8 -18.54 6.83 -2.21
C PHE A 8 -19.54 5.64 -2.07
N GLY A 9 -19.29 4.53 -2.77
CA GLY A 9 -20.21 3.40 -2.83
C GLY A 9 -20.31 2.57 -1.55
N VAL A 10 -19.37 2.71 -0.60
CA VAL A 10 -19.19 1.79 0.55
C VAL A 10 -20.46 1.54 1.37
N CYS A 11 -21.29 2.57 1.61
CA CYS A 11 -22.56 2.46 2.37
C CYS A 11 -23.81 2.47 1.50
N SER A 12 -23.70 1.99 0.28
CA SER A 12 -24.81 1.96 -0.68
C SER A 12 -24.99 0.57 -1.30
N ARG A 13 -26.05 0.41 -2.10
CA ARG A 13 -26.22 -0.78 -2.95
C ARG A 13 -25.13 -0.91 -4.03
N ARG A 14 -24.30 0.12 -4.23
CA ARG A 14 -23.20 0.20 -5.20
C ARG A 14 -21.83 -0.07 -4.58
N ARG A 15 -21.77 -0.80 -3.46
CA ARG A 15 -20.54 -1.23 -2.77
C ARG A 15 -19.74 -2.29 -3.55
N VAL A 16 -19.35 -1.95 -4.78
CA VAL A 16 -18.72 -2.87 -5.74
C VAL A 16 -17.49 -2.20 -6.33
N ALA A 17 -16.40 -2.96 -6.37
CA ALA A 17 -15.17 -2.66 -7.08
C ALA A 17 -14.78 -3.85 -7.95
N LEU A 18 -14.20 -3.57 -9.11
CA LEU A 18 -13.70 -4.55 -10.05
C LEU A 18 -12.25 -4.18 -10.41
N GLY A 19 -11.40 -5.19 -10.53
CA GLY A 19 -10.01 -5.03 -10.94
C GLY A 19 -9.56 -6.24 -11.74
N SER A 20 -8.80 -6.01 -12.79
CA SER A 20 -8.07 -7.05 -13.51
C SER A 20 -6.75 -7.30 -12.78
N ASP A 21 -6.50 -8.56 -12.45
CA ASP A 21 -5.17 -9.00 -12.05
C ASP A 21 -4.53 -9.78 -13.21
N ASP A 22 -3.27 -9.50 -13.49
CA ASP A 22 -2.44 -10.30 -14.39
C ASP A 22 -1.98 -11.61 -13.72
N GLY A 23 -2.11 -11.74 -12.39
CA GLY A 23 -1.67 -12.89 -11.60
C GLY A 23 -0.15 -13.06 -11.56
N LYS A 24 0.58 -12.27 -12.36
CA LYS A 24 2.04 -12.30 -12.50
C LYS A 24 2.72 -11.31 -11.59
N THR A 25 2.14 -10.12 -11.53
CA THR A 25 2.73 -9.01 -10.82
C THR A 25 2.02 -8.64 -9.55
N PHE A 26 0.99 -9.41 -9.19
CA PHE A 26 0.00 -9.04 -8.16
C PHE A 26 -0.57 -7.66 -8.43
N SER A 27 -0.73 -7.33 -9.71
CA SER A 27 -1.29 -6.08 -10.20
C SER A 27 -2.67 -5.82 -9.57
N GLY A 28 -3.42 -6.88 -9.26
CA GLY A 28 -4.70 -6.80 -8.56
C GLY A 28 -4.63 -6.12 -7.19
N VAL A 29 -3.49 -6.17 -6.48
CA VAL A 29 -3.35 -5.57 -5.14
C VAL A 29 -3.42 -4.04 -5.20
N PRO A 30 -2.55 -3.31 -5.93
CA PRO A 30 -2.68 -1.86 -6.04
C PRO A 30 -4.01 -1.45 -6.70
N ALA A 31 -4.55 -2.27 -7.63
CA ALA A 31 -5.88 -2.05 -8.18
C ALA A 31 -6.95 -2.05 -7.08
N ALA A 32 -6.95 -3.08 -6.23
CA ALA A 32 -7.90 -3.23 -5.13
C ALA A 32 -7.78 -2.09 -4.13
N VAL A 33 -6.55 -1.71 -3.75
CA VAL A 33 -6.31 -0.57 -2.84
C VAL A 33 -6.93 0.71 -3.41
N GLN A 34 -6.66 1.04 -4.68
CA GLN A 34 -7.23 2.21 -5.35
C GLN A 34 -8.76 2.18 -5.35
N GLN A 35 -9.35 1.05 -5.74
CA GLN A 35 -10.80 0.97 -5.89
C GLN A 35 -11.54 0.96 -4.56
N ILE A 36 -10.97 0.35 -3.52
CA ILE A 36 -11.48 0.42 -2.14
C ILE A 36 -11.38 1.85 -1.62
N ALA A 37 -10.27 2.55 -1.85
CA ALA A 37 -10.11 3.95 -1.49
C ALA A 37 -11.19 4.83 -2.17
N ASN A 38 -11.44 4.62 -3.45
CA ASN A 38 -12.50 5.34 -4.17
C ASN A 38 -13.91 5.00 -3.63
N LEU A 39 -14.19 3.74 -3.28
CA LEU A 39 -15.45 3.34 -2.61
C LEU A 39 -15.65 4.05 -1.27
N LEU A 40 -14.54 4.23 -0.53
CA LEU A 40 -14.48 4.95 0.73
C LEU A 40 -14.62 6.47 0.57
N GLY A 41 -14.55 6.98 -0.65
CA GLY A 41 -14.69 8.41 -0.96
C GLY A 41 -13.39 9.19 -0.94
N ILE A 42 -12.25 8.49 -0.96
CA ILE A 42 -10.93 9.10 -1.14
C ILE A 42 -10.83 9.61 -2.58
N LYS A 43 -10.47 10.88 -2.75
CA LYS A 43 -10.37 11.52 -4.05
C LYS A 43 -9.08 11.12 -4.78
N TRP A 44 -9.20 11.10 -6.10
CA TRP A 44 -8.09 10.95 -7.04
C TRP A 44 -7.13 12.15 -6.95
N ASP A 45 -5.86 11.91 -7.24
CA ASP A 45 -4.85 12.94 -7.45
C ASP A 45 -4.96 13.46 -8.88
N ASP A 46 -5.97 14.27 -9.15
CA ASP A 46 -6.30 14.76 -10.50
C ASP A 46 -6.06 16.27 -10.68
N LYS A 47 -5.46 16.93 -9.70
CA LYS A 47 -5.16 18.36 -9.76
C LYS A 47 -4.04 18.61 -10.77
N ARG A 48 -4.26 19.49 -11.74
CA ARG A 48 -3.26 19.78 -12.78
C ARG A 48 -2.09 20.60 -12.27
N ASP A 49 -2.38 21.56 -11.38
CA ASP A 49 -1.42 22.61 -11.00
C ASP A 49 -1.01 22.53 -9.52
N LYS A 50 -1.20 21.36 -8.88
CA LYS A 50 -0.79 21.14 -7.49
C LYS A 50 0.19 19.98 -7.41
N PRO A 51 1.50 20.26 -7.33
CA PRO A 51 2.53 19.22 -7.13
C PRO A 51 2.20 18.34 -5.92
N GLY A 52 2.44 17.04 -6.07
CA GLY A 52 2.08 16.02 -5.09
C GLY A 52 0.61 15.60 -5.09
N CYS A 53 -0.23 16.17 -5.96
CA CYS A 53 -1.65 15.84 -6.10
C CYS A 53 -2.09 15.72 -7.57
N THR A 54 -1.14 15.54 -8.47
CA THR A 54 -1.36 15.35 -9.90
C THR A 54 -1.35 13.87 -10.26
N HIS A 55 -1.95 13.54 -11.41
CA HIS A 55 -1.97 12.18 -11.94
C HIS A 55 -0.59 11.66 -12.38
N LYS A 56 0.46 12.48 -12.26
CA LYS A 56 1.84 12.13 -12.63
C LYS A 56 2.74 11.95 -11.42
N ASP A 57 2.29 12.31 -10.22
CA ASP A 57 3.13 12.23 -9.01
C ASP A 57 3.29 10.80 -8.49
N GLY A 58 2.44 9.87 -8.96
CA GLY A 58 2.67 8.43 -8.83
C GLY A 58 2.25 7.82 -7.49
N HIS A 59 1.52 8.56 -6.65
CA HIS A 59 0.86 8.03 -5.46
C HIS A 59 -0.28 7.08 -5.82
N VAL A 60 -0.78 6.37 -4.80
CA VAL A 60 -1.84 5.34 -4.95
C VAL A 60 -3.01 5.85 -5.81
N MET A 61 -3.45 7.09 -5.59
CA MET A 61 -4.63 7.65 -6.26
C MET A 61 -4.29 8.52 -7.50
N SER A 62 -3.10 8.39 -8.09
CA SER A 62 -2.69 9.20 -9.26
C SER A 62 -3.28 8.75 -10.59
N ARG A 63 -3.31 7.45 -10.90
CA ARG A 63 -3.87 6.96 -12.17
C ARG A 63 -4.67 5.69 -11.95
N ASN A 64 -5.94 5.74 -12.34
CA ASN A 64 -6.83 4.61 -12.21
C ASN A 64 -6.31 3.40 -13.00
N GLY A 65 -6.07 2.30 -12.29
CA GLY A 65 -5.72 1.01 -12.89
C GLY A 65 -4.27 0.91 -13.38
N GLU A 66 -3.41 1.89 -13.09
CA GLU A 66 -1.99 1.82 -13.45
C GLU A 66 -1.13 1.51 -12.21
N PRO A 67 0.04 0.86 -12.40
CA PRO A 67 1.01 0.69 -11.33
C PRO A 67 1.36 2.03 -10.71
N THR A 68 1.40 2.05 -9.38
CA THR A 68 1.74 3.23 -8.59
C THR A 68 3.25 3.24 -8.35
N GLN A 69 3.86 4.41 -8.47
CA GLN A 69 5.30 4.57 -8.22
C GLN A 69 5.59 4.57 -6.71
N TYR A 70 4.69 5.14 -5.93
CA TYR A 70 4.79 5.20 -4.48
C TYR A 70 3.59 4.46 -3.87
N PRO A 71 3.81 3.47 -3.00
CA PRO A 71 2.75 2.73 -2.34
C PRO A 71 2.16 3.53 -1.16
N THR A 72 1.97 4.82 -1.34
CA THR A 72 1.45 5.76 -0.34
C THR A 72 0.37 6.65 -0.94
N PHE A 73 -0.61 7.03 -0.12
CA PHE A 73 -1.54 8.09 -0.47
C PHE A 73 -0.83 9.44 -0.46
N SER A 74 -1.19 10.31 -1.40
CA SER A 74 -0.78 11.71 -1.36
C SER A 74 -1.41 12.44 -0.18
N GLU A 75 -0.91 13.63 0.14
CA GLU A 75 -1.55 14.53 1.11
C GLU A 75 -2.95 14.97 0.67
N CYS A 76 -3.22 15.04 -0.63
CA CYS A 76 -4.57 15.36 -1.13
C CYS A 76 -5.56 14.24 -0.89
N SER A 77 -5.17 12.99 -1.16
CA SER A 77 -6.00 11.83 -0.87
C SER A 77 -6.24 11.68 0.63
N LYS A 78 -5.19 11.82 1.48
CA LYS A 78 -5.33 11.82 2.94
C LYS A 78 -6.30 12.89 3.43
N LYS A 79 -6.15 14.14 2.95
CA LYS A 79 -7.06 15.22 3.32
C LYS A 79 -8.52 14.92 2.91
N SER A 80 -8.72 14.33 1.73
CA SER A 80 -10.07 13.96 1.28
C SER A 80 -10.71 12.86 2.16
N TRP A 81 -9.89 11.95 2.68
CA TRP A 81 -10.31 10.95 3.65
C TRP A 81 -10.73 11.61 4.97
N ASP A 82 -9.94 12.56 5.48
CA ASP A 82 -10.26 13.26 6.73
C ASP A 82 -11.56 14.06 6.60
N GLU A 83 -11.71 14.83 5.52
CA GLU A 83 -12.95 15.55 5.20
C GLU A 83 -14.15 14.59 5.17
N ARG A 84 -14.01 13.43 4.53
CA ARG A 84 -15.08 12.44 4.42
C ARG A 84 -15.40 11.79 5.75
N THR A 85 -14.37 11.41 6.50
CA THR A 85 -14.51 10.81 7.84
C THR A 85 -15.25 11.78 8.75
N LEU A 86 -14.83 13.04 8.79
CA LEU A 86 -15.47 14.12 9.56
C LEU A 86 -16.95 14.28 9.18
N MET A 87 -17.29 14.33 7.89
CA MET A 87 -18.68 14.38 7.43
C MET A 87 -19.50 13.14 7.82
N SER A 88 -18.83 12.01 8.04
CA SER A 88 -19.47 10.73 8.36
C SER A 88 -19.56 10.46 9.87
N LEU A 89 -18.89 11.24 10.72
CA LEU A 89 -18.92 11.08 12.20
C LEU A 89 -20.33 11.22 12.79
N GLY A 90 -21.27 11.84 12.07
CA GLY A 90 -22.69 11.92 12.46
C GLY A 90 -23.55 10.71 12.05
N GLN A 91 -23.01 9.75 11.30
CA GLN A 91 -23.72 8.59 10.76
C GLN A 91 -23.15 7.30 11.36
N GLN A 92 -24.00 6.28 11.61
CA GLN A 92 -23.47 4.94 11.90
C GLN A 92 -22.72 4.43 10.67
N PRO A 93 -21.40 4.24 10.74
CA PRO A 93 -20.64 3.91 9.54
C PRO A 93 -20.79 2.44 9.21
N CYS A 94 -21.39 2.15 8.06
CA CYS A 94 -21.60 0.79 7.55
C CYS A 94 -20.29 0.00 7.34
N TYR A 95 -19.15 0.69 7.31
CA TYR A 95 -17.82 0.12 7.12
C TYR A 95 -17.18 -0.30 8.45
N LYS A 96 -17.81 -0.02 9.60
CA LYS A 96 -17.40 -0.60 10.88
C LYS A 96 -17.76 -2.09 10.87
N LEU A 97 -16.77 -2.93 10.56
CA LEU A 97 -16.88 -4.37 10.68
C LEU A 97 -16.62 -4.79 12.12
N ASN A 98 -17.51 -5.63 12.67
CA ASN A 98 -17.19 -6.39 13.86
C ASN A 98 -16.40 -7.64 13.40
N LEU A 99 -15.10 -7.64 13.65
CA LEU A 99 -14.13 -8.61 13.12
C LEU A 99 -14.09 -9.94 13.89
N SER A 100 -15.13 -10.29 14.65
CA SER A 100 -15.13 -11.44 15.56
C SER A 100 -14.92 -12.81 14.88
N SER A 101 -14.89 -12.88 13.55
CA SER A 101 -14.88 -14.15 12.80
C SER A 101 -14.11 -14.11 11.47
N THR A 102 -13.24 -13.12 11.22
CA THR A 102 -12.35 -13.21 10.06
C THR A 102 -11.20 -14.16 10.34
N GLU A 103 -11.04 -15.19 9.49
CA GLU A 103 -9.76 -15.88 9.31
C GLU A 103 -8.72 -14.82 8.98
N SER A 104 -7.91 -14.44 9.97
CA SER A 104 -6.72 -13.64 9.72
C SER A 104 -5.82 -14.51 8.84
N PRO A 105 -5.47 -14.06 7.61
CA PRO A 105 -4.32 -14.63 6.94
C PRO A 105 -3.18 -14.61 7.94
N SER A 106 -2.38 -15.68 8.06
CA SER A 106 -1.23 -15.67 8.96
C SER A 106 -0.48 -14.36 8.72
N GLU A 107 -0.37 -13.50 9.74
CA GLU A 107 -0.04 -12.06 9.61
C GLU A 107 1.32 -11.78 8.92
N SER A 108 2.04 -12.84 8.57
CA SER A 108 3.40 -12.80 8.09
C SER A 108 3.58 -13.24 6.63
N MET A 109 2.52 -13.69 5.92
CA MET A 109 2.65 -14.22 4.55
C MET A 109 2.71 -13.09 3.51
N THR A 110 3.91 -12.77 3.04
CA THR A 110 4.16 -11.80 1.96
C THR A 110 4.55 -12.52 0.67
N PRO A 111 4.49 -11.88 -0.52
CA PRO A 111 5.03 -12.47 -1.75
C PRO A 111 6.48 -12.97 -1.59
N TYR A 112 7.33 -12.23 -0.87
CA TYR A 112 8.68 -12.67 -0.52
C TYR A 112 8.74 -14.04 0.17
N LYS A 113 7.81 -14.34 1.08
CA LYS A 113 7.75 -15.65 1.75
C LYS A 113 7.00 -16.70 0.95
N PHE A 114 5.93 -16.29 0.27
CA PHE A 114 5.07 -17.19 -0.51
C PHE A 114 5.85 -17.86 -1.66
N PHE A 115 6.69 -17.11 -2.37
CA PHE A 115 7.57 -17.63 -3.42
C PHE A 115 8.93 -18.09 -2.91
N ASN A 116 9.07 -18.34 -1.61
CA ASN A 116 10.30 -18.81 -0.98
C ASN A 116 11.57 -18.02 -1.37
N CYS A 117 11.42 -16.70 -1.55
CA CYS A 117 12.52 -15.83 -2.00
C CYS A 117 13.54 -15.54 -0.88
N SER A 118 13.35 -16.09 0.32
CA SER A 118 14.18 -15.83 1.49
C SER A 118 15.64 -16.23 1.32
N GLU A 119 15.89 -17.46 0.85
CA GLU A 119 17.25 -17.93 0.61
C GLU A 119 17.92 -17.24 -0.60
N PRO A 120 17.29 -17.12 -1.79
CA PRO A 120 17.96 -16.51 -2.94
C PRO A 120 18.22 -15.00 -2.75
N CYS A 121 17.44 -14.30 -1.92
CA CYS A 121 17.65 -12.88 -1.59
C CYS A 121 18.43 -12.61 -0.29
N LYS A 122 18.85 -13.65 0.45
CA LYS A 122 19.39 -13.55 1.82
C LYS A 122 20.54 -12.56 1.99
N ASN A 123 21.53 -12.61 1.10
CA ASN A 123 22.71 -11.75 1.15
C ASN A 123 22.35 -10.27 0.98
N ILE A 124 21.28 -9.97 0.24
CA ILE A 124 20.81 -8.60 0.00
C ILE A 124 20.02 -8.12 1.22
N ALA A 125 19.12 -8.95 1.76
CA ALA A 125 18.35 -8.64 2.95
C ALA A 125 19.25 -8.37 4.17
N GLN A 126 20.26 -9.22 4.42
CA GLN A 126 21.19 -9.08 5.55
C GLN A 126 22.04 -7.80 5.49
N ARG A 127 22.45 -7.36 4.28
CA ARG A 127 23.16 -6.07 4.12
C ARG A 127 22.29 -4.88 4.54
N SER A 128 20.97 -4.99 4.33
CA SER A 128 20.01 -3.94 4.68
C SER A 128 19.73 -3.86 6.19
N GLU A 129 19.71 -5.00 6.89
CA GLU A 129 19.41 -5.06 8.33
C GLU A 129 20.56 -4.55 9.20
N ASN A 130 21.80 -4.65 8.72
CA ASN A 130 23.00 -4.23 9.44
C ASN A 130 23.30 -2.73 9.34
N ASP A 131 22.36 -1.90 8.84
CA ASP A 131 22.49 -0.45 8.69
C ASP A 131 23.76 0.00 7.94
N ALA A 132 24.41 -0.90 7.18
CA ALA A 132 25.66 -0.68 6.47
C ALA A 132 25.54 0.33 5.31
N CYS A 133 24.38 0.97 5.15
CA CYS A 133 24.08 2.02 4.17
C CYS A 133 23.41 3.26 4.81
N ASN A 134 23.54 3.47 6.11
CA ASN A 134 23.17 4.73 6.76
C ASN A 134 24.40 5.65 6.83
N VAL A 135 24.63 6.48 5.81
CA VAL A 135 25.64 7.56 5.91
C VAL A 135 24.93 8.92 5.82
N PRO A 136 25.18 9.85 6.78
CA PRO A 136 24.67 11.21 6.70
C PRO A 136 25.23 11.96 5.47
N PRO A 137 24.60 13.06 5.03
CA PRO A 137 24.86 13.65 3.72
C PRO A 137 26.23 14.32 3.69
N GLY A 138 27.19 13.65 3.07
CA GLY A 138 28.52 14.19 2.80
C GLY A 138 29.61 13.16 3.05
N ASP A 139 29.75 12.19 2.15
CA ASP A 139 31.05 11.84 1.55
C ASP A 139 30.92 10.63 0.63
N THR A 140 31.55 10.74 -0.52
CA THR A 140 31.60 9.76 -1.60
C THR A 140 32.39 8.51 -1.17
N GLY A 141 31.69 7.39 -1.01
CA GLY A 141 32.29 6.09 -0.71
C GLY A 141 31.31 4.92 -0.86
N HIS A 142 31.02 4.54 -2.11
CA HIS A 142 30.55 3.22 -2.57
C HIS A 142 29.46 2.43 -1.80
N CYS A 143 28.62 3.08 -1.01
CA CYS A 143 27.21 2.68 -0.92
C CYS A 143 26.43 3.55 -1.90
N GLU A 144 26.55 3.25 -3.20
CA GLU A 144 25.41 3.55 -4.06
C GLU A 144 24.26 2.78 -3.42
N THR A 145 23.35 3.52 -2.81
CA THR A 145 22.01 3.12 -2.40
C THR A 145 21.24 2.64 -3.63
N GLY A 146 21.76 1.60 -4.28
CA GLY A 146 21.09 0.83 -5.31
C GLY A 146 19.87 0.28 -4.62
N ASP A 147 18.78 1.00 -4.80
CA ASP A 147 17.46 0.80 -4.23
C ASP A 147 17.23 -0.70 -4.10
N ILE A 148 17.40 -1.25 -2.90
CA ILE A 148 17.45 -2.70 -2.67
C ILE A 148 16.20 -3.36 -3.24
N CYS A 149 15.10 -2.62 -3.20
CA CYS A 149 13.81 -3.01 -3.73
C CYS A 149 13.72 -3.04 -5.26
N LYS A 150 14.71 -2.48 -5.98
CA LYS A 150 14.88 -2.58 -7.44
C LYS A 150 15.82 -3.72 -7.85
N ILE A 151 16.47 -4.42 -6.91
CA ILE A 151 17.35 -5.55 -7.23
C ILE A 151 16.51 -6.82 -7.37
N SER A 152 16.62 -7.49 -8.52
CA SER A 152 16.01 -8.81 -8.74
C SER A 152 16.86 -9.90 -8.07
N CYS A 153 16.26 -10.66 -7.15
CA CYS A 153 16.95 -11.72 -6.40
C CYS A 153 16.14 -13.00 -6.20
N CYS A 154 14.99 -13.14 -6.87
CA CYS A 154 14.14 -14.32 -6.77
C CYS A 154 13.92 -14.92 -8.16
N PRO A 155 14.68 -15.95 -8.56
CA PRO A 155 14.57 -16.57 -9.88
C PRO A 155 13.26 -17.33 -10.07
N GLU A 156 12.75 -18.03 -9.04
CA GLU A 156 11.42 -18.69 -9.06
C GLU A 156 10.30 -17.69 -9.37
N TYR A 157 10.43 -16.46 -8.86
CA TYR A 157 9.50 -15.36 -9.13
C TYR A 157 9.51 -14.93 -10.61
N GLY A 158 10.59 -15.15 -11.36
CA GLY A 158 10.64 -14.93 -12.81
C GLY A 158 10.16 -16.13 -13.63
N GLU A 159 10.52 -17.34 -13.19
CA GLU A 159 10.17 -18.59 -13.87
C GLU A 159 8.66 -18.86 -13.88
N HIS A 160 7.95 -18.56 -12.78
CA HIS A 160 6.49 -18.74 -12.71
C HIS A 160 5.70 -17.91 -13.74
N PHE A 161 6.29 -16.85 -14.28
CA PHE A 161 5.58 -15.89 -15.12
C PHE A 161 6.10 -15.80 -16.56
N ASN A 162 7.11 -16.63 -16.90
CA ASN A 162 7.83 -16.62 -18.18
C ASN A 162 8.35 -15.22 -18.55
N GLU A 163 8.68 -14.38 -17.55
CA GLU A 163 9.12 -13.01 -17.72
C GLU A 163 10.15 -12.65 -16.64
N THR A 164 11.18 -11.89 -17.00
CA THR A 164 12.16 -11.37 -16.03
C THR A 164 11.53 -10.25 -15.23
N LYS A 165 10.89 -10.59 -14.12
CA LYS A 165 10.36 -9.56 -13.21
C LYS A 165 11.52 -8.77 -12.60
N ARG A 166 11.44 -7.45 -12.76
CA ARG A 166 12.43 -6.52 -12.19
C ARG A 166 12.07 -6.20 -10.75
N GLY A 167 13.08 -6.13 -9.89
CA GLY A 167 12.94 -5.70 -8.50
C GLY A 167 12.71 -6.82 -7.49
N ALA A 168 12.83 -6.43 -6.23
CA ALA A 168 12.59 -7.30 -5.09
C ALA A 168 11.10 -7.64 -4.98
N PRO A 169 10.77 -8.85 -4.51
CA PRO A 169 9.39 -9.20 -4.19
C PRO A 169 8.87 -8.36 -3.01
N ASP A 170 7.58 -8.06 -3.03
CA ASP A 170 6.93 -7.32 -1.93
C ASP A 170 7.05 -8.08 -0.61
N GLY A 171 7.34 -7.34 0.46
CA GLY A 171 7.60 -7.86 1.80
C GLY A 171 9.03 -8.34 2.05
N MET A 172 9.95 -8.19 1.10
CA MET A 172 11.38 -8.38 1.35
C MET A 172 11.90 -7.31 2.33
N PRO A 173 12.66 -7.67 3.39
CA PRO A 173 13.28 -6.69 4.27
C PRO A 173 14.26 -5.78 3.52
N CYS A 174 14.22 -4.48 3.82
CA CYS A 174 15.12 -3.47 3.23
C CYS A 174 15.70 -2.49 4.26
N GLY A 175 15.51 -2.77 5.55
CA GLY A 175 15.98 -1.94 6.67
C GLY A 175 15.24 -2.29 7.96
N LYS A 176 15.62 -1.63 9.07
CA LYS A 176 14.99 -1.85 10.37
C LYS A 176 13.52 -1.45 10.35
N ALA A 177 12.62 -2.43 10.53
CA ALA A 177 11.17 -2.25 10.41
C ALA A 177 10.72 -1.66 9.06
N GLN A 178 11.43 -2.03 7.99
CA GLN A 178 11.12 -1.61 6.62
C GLN A 178 11.04 -2.81 5.68
N VAL A 179 10.17 -2.71 4.68
CA VAL A 179 9.98 -3.72 3.66
C VAL A 179 9.88 -3.09 2.27
N CYS A 180 10.26 -3.86 1.25
CA CYS A 180 10.01 -3.51 -0.13
C CYS A 180 8.52 -3.64 -0.43
N LEU A 181 7.96 -2.60 -1.03
CA LEU A 181 6.60 -2.58 -1.56
C LEU A 181 6.62 -1.81 -2.87
N GLN A 182 6.24 -2.46 -3.98
CA GLN A 182 6.32 -1.90 -5.33
C GLN A 182 7.69 -1.32 -5.66
N GLN A 183 8.75 -2.05 -5.31
CA GLN A 183 10.15 -1.63 -5.52
C GLN A 183 10.58 -0.37 -4.75
N VAL A 184 9.82 0.03 -3.72
CA VAL A 184 10.18 1.13 -2.81
C VAL A 184 10.34 0.58 -1.40
N CYS A 185 11.42 0.96 -0.72
CA CYS A 185 11.60 0.62 0.69
C CYS A 185 10.71 1.50 1.58
N VAL A 186 9.72 0.89 2.25
CA VAL A 186 8.75 1.61 3.09
C VAL A 186 8.81 1.15 4.53
N LYS A 187 8.53 2.08 5.46
CA LYS A 187 8.38 1.77 6.88
C LYS A 187 7.11 0.95 7.09
N LEU A 188 7.23 -0.11 7.89
CA LEU A 188 6.06 -0.82 8.39
C LEU A 188 5.23 0.15 9.23
N PRO A 189 3.88 0.08 9.15
CA PRO A 189 3.04 0.77 10.10
C PRO A 189 3.45 0.34 11.51
N GLU A 190 3.54 1.27 12.45
CA GLU A 190 3.58 0.90 13.86
C GLU A 190 2.40 -0.03 14.12
N GLN A 191 2.63 -1.16 14.81
CA GLN A 191 1.54 -2.03 15.23
C GLN A 191 0.54 -1.15 15.96
N ARG A 192 -0.63 -0.93 15.34
CA ARG A 192 -1.74 -0.28 16.02
C ARG A 192 -2.17 -1.24 17.11
N SER A 193 -1.72 -0.98 18.34
CA SER A 193 -2.09 -1.73 19.52
C SER A 193 -3.60 -1.70 19.78
N GLU A 194 -4.33 -0.79 19.15
CA GLU A 194 -5.78 -0.71 19.24
C GLU A 194 -6.37 -0.33 17.87
N VAL A 195 -7.38 -1.07 17.41
CA VAL A 195 -8.28 -0.62 16.35
C VAL A 195 -8.82 0.72 16.81
N SER A 196 -8.56 1.79 16.04
CA SER A 196 -9.02 3.16 16.32
C SER A 196 -10.44 3.14 16.88
N THR A 197 -10.58 3.36 18.18
CA THR A 197 -11.87 3.48 18.86
C THR A 197 -12.48 4.81 18.44
N VAL A 198 -13.11 4.83 17.26
CA VAL A 198 -13.98 5.96 16.87
C VAL A 198 -15.00 6.09 18.00
N PRO A 199 -15.13 7.27 18.65
CA PRO A 199 -16.01 7.45 19.80
C PRO A 199 -17.40 6.89 19.48
N THR A 200 -17.73 5.77 20.11
CA THR A 200 -19.09 5.29 20.19
C THR A 200 -19.78 6.14 21.24
N ASP A 201 -20.92 6.69 20.86
CA ASP A 201 -21.92 7.32 21.72
C ASP A 201 -21.83 8.84 21.89
N ARG A 202 -22.61 9.53 21.04
CA ARG A 202 -23.33 10.74 21.46
C ARG A 202 -24.19 10.36 22.66
N LYS A 203 -23.86 10.85 23.85
CA LYS A 203 -24.86 11.09 24.89
C LYS A 203 -25.95 11.95 24.24
N ARG A 204 -27.14 11.38 24.04
CA ARG A 204 -28.34 12.16 23.69
C ARG A 204 -28.53 13.16 24.83
N TYR A 205 -28.30 14.44 24.57
CA TYR A 205 -28.92 15.47 25.38
C TYR A 205 -30.42 15.40 25.05
N VAL A 206 -31.18 14.90 26.01
CA VAL A 206 -32.63 15.03 26.05
C VAL A 206 -32.86 16.40 26.69
N GLU A 207 -33.38 17.34 25.90
CA GLU A 207 -34.18 18.45 26.43
C GLU A 207 -35.63 18.01 26.53
#